data_AF-A0A351AWY4-F1
#
_entry.id   AF-A0A351AWY4-F1
#
_cell.length_a   1.000
_cell.length_b   1.000
_cell.length_c   1.000
_cell.angle_alpha   90.00
_cell.angle_beta   90.00
_cell.angle_gamma   90.00
#
_symmetry.space_group_name_H-M   'P 1'
#
loop_
_entity.id
_entity.type
_entity.pdbx_description
1 polymer ?
#
loop_
_entity_poly.entity_id
_entity_poly.type
_entity_poly.pdbx_seq_one_letter_code
_entity_poly.pdbx_strand_id
1 'polypeptide(L)'
;MKIWARIRKNNKTTEQDVVEIPQKDASEVEDWHEALCALCSKLNLSRPVILDKHVNELLRFSHTVFRPDDFMEQVTFDRLEVELF
;
A
#
# COMPACT_ATOMS: atom_id res chain seq x y z
N MET A 1 -6.61 13.58 1.12
CA MET A 1 -5.79 12.72 0.25
C MET A 1 -6.32 11.31 0.39
N LYS A 2 -6.33 10.50 -0.67
CA LYS A 2 -6.80 9.11 -0.61
C LYS A 2 -5.66 8.18 -0.98
N ILE A 3 -5.70 6.99 -0.40
CA ILE A 3 -4.79 5.90 -0.75
C ILE A 3 -5.61 4.75 -1.33
N TRP A 4 -5.15 4.21 -2.45
CA TRP A 4 -5.77 3.08 -3.10
C TRP A 4 -4.79 1.93 -3.17
N ALA A 5 -5.22 0.79 -2.67
CA ALA A 5 -4.49 -0.46 -2.77
C ALA A 5 -5.16 -1.40 -3.76
N ARG A 6 -4.36 -2.04 -4.61
CA ARG A 6 -4.79 -3.06 -5.58
C ARG A 6 -3.93 -4.31 -5.42
N ILE A 7 -4.59 -5.43 -5.20
CA ILE A 7 -3.96 -6.74 -5.18
C ILE A 7 -3.97 -7.31 -6.60
N ARG A 8 -2.77 -7.58 -7.14
CA ARG A 8 -2.60 -8.23 -8.43
C ARG A 8 -2.19 -9.69 -8.25
N LYS A 9 -2.88 -10.57 -8.94
CA LYS A 9 -2.54 -12.00 -9.06
C LYS A 9 -2.71 -12.43 -10.52
N ASN A 10 -1.70 -13.06 -11.11
CA ASN A 10 -1.68 -13.44 -12.53
C ASN A 10 -2.09 -12.28 -13.47
N ASN A 11 -1.54 -11.10 -13.23
CA ASN A 11 -1.82 -9.87 -13.98
C ASN A 11 -3.30 -9.39 -13.94
N LYS A 12 -4.14 -9.95 -13.07
CA LYS A 12 -5.52 -9.52 -12.82
C LYS A 12 -5.63 -8.86 -11.45
N THR A 13 -6.47 -7.85 -11.32
CA THR A 13 -6.83 -7.29 -10.01
C THR A 13 -7.83 -8.24 -9.37
N THR A 14 -7.45 -8.84 -8.25
CA THR A 14 -8.35 -9.73 -7.49
C THR A 14 -9.17 -8.92 -6.50
N GLU A 15 -8.53 -8.00 -5.81
CA GLU A 15 -9.13 -7.19 -4.75
C GLU A 15 -8.53 -5.78 -4.76
N GLN A 16 -9.29 -4.80 -4.31
CA GLN A 16 -8.87 -3.42 -4.22
C GLN A 16 -9.72 -2.67 -3.19
N ASP A 17 -9.13 -1.71 -2.49
CA ASP A 17 -9.86 -0.86 -1.56
C ASP A 17 -9.22 0.54 -1.51
N VAL A 18 -10.03 1.53 -1.09
CA VAL A 18 -9.62 2.92 -0.95
C VAL A 18 -9.91 3.39 0.47
N VAL A 19 -8.93 4.04 1.06
CA VAL A 19 -9.04 4.65 2.39
C VAL A 19 -8.71 6.13 2.29
N GLU A 20 -9.44 6.93 3.05
CA GLU A 20 -9.18 8.35 3.18
C GLU A 20 -8.07 8.57 4.20
N ILE A 21 -7.05 9.34 3.82
CA ILE A 21 -6.00 9.75 4.72
C ILE A 21 -6.50 10.98 5.47
N PRO A 22 -6.64 10.92 6.80
CA PRO A 22 -7.06 12.07 7.61
C PRO A 22 -6.00 13.17 7.44
N GLN A 23 -6.34 14.24 6.72
CA GLN A 23 -5.33 15.25 6.36
C GLN A 23 -4.86 16.03 7.60
N LYS A 24 -3.55 15.97 7.88
CA LYS A 24 -2.85 17.07 8.55
C LYS A 24 -1.89 17.80 7.61
N ASP A 25 -1.05 17.10 6.86
CA ASP A 25 -0.22 17.70 5.81
C ASP A 25 0.28 16.61 4.84
N ALA A 26 0.30 16.86 3.52
CA ALA A 26 0.65 15.86 2.50
C ALA A 26 2.14 15.40 2.54
N SER A 27 2.95 16.02 3.41
CA SER A 27 4.38 15.72 3.57
C SER A 27 4.69 14.79 4.75
N GLU A 28 3.70 14.43 5.56
CA GLU A 28 3.93 13.55 6.72
C GLU A 28 3.83 12.08 6.30
N VAL A 29 4.99 11.41 6.32
CA VAL A 29 5.15 9.97 6.06
C VAL A 29 4.34 9.11 7.05
N GLU A 30 3.92 9.67 8.18
CA GLU A 30 3.14 8.96 9.20
C GLU A 30 1.69 8.68 8.76
N ASP A 31 1.08 9.59 7.99
CA ASP A 31 -0.34 9.52 7.63
C ASP A 31 -0.69 8.39 6.65
N TRP A 32 0.19 8.09 5.69
CA TRP A 32 -0.07 6.99 4.74
C TRP A 32 0.19 5.61 5.33
N HIS A 33 1.03 5.49 6.37
CA HIS A 33 1.30 4.20 7.01
C HIS A 33 0.08 3.70 7.78
N GLU A 34 -0.62 4.59 8.50
CA GLU A 34 -1.88 4.25 9.16
C GLU A 34 -2.96 3.87 8.13
N ALA A 35 -3.04 4.63 7.04
CA ALA A 35 -3.98 4.34 5.96
C ALA A 35 -3.65 3.01 5.24
N LEU A 36 -2.37 2.67 5.05
CA LEU A 36 -1.93 1.36 4.57
C LEU A 36 -2.33 0.25 5.54
N CYS A 37 -2.15 0.46 6.84
CA CYS A 37 -2.55 -0.51 7.85
C CYS A 37 -4.06 -0.76 7.81
N ALA A 38 -4.87 0.29 7.65
CA ALA A 38 -6.32 0.17 7.48
C ALA A 38 -6.68 -0.59 6.18
N LEU A 39 -5.99 -0.32 5.07
CA LEU A 39 -6.16 -1.05 3.81
C LEU A 39 -5.82 -2.53 3.95
N CYS A 40 -4.66 -2.87 4.55
CA CYS A 40 -4.30 -4.26 4.83
C CYS A 40 -5.33 -4.95 5.70
N SER A 41 -5.86 -4.26 6.73
CA SER A 41 -6.91 -4.82 7.58
C SER A 41 -8.22 -5.08 6.81
N LYS A 42 -8.63 -4.18 5.90
CA LYS A 42 -9.82 -4.37 5.07
C LYS A 42 -9.67 -5.46 4.03
N LEU A 43 -8.50 -5.56 3.42
CA LEU A 43 -8.14 -6.55 2.40
C LEU A 43 -7.74 -7.90 3.03
N ASN A 44 -7.83 -8.03 4.36
CA ASN A 44 -7.44 -9.22 5.12
C ASN A 44 -6.01 -9.71 4.77
N LEU A 45 -5.08 -8.75 4.65
CA LEU A 45 -3.68 -8.98 4.33
C LEU A 45 -2.77 -8.75 5.54
N SER A 46 -1.67 -9.50 5.57
CA SER A 46 -0.53 -9.19 6.44
C SER A 46 0.08 -7.84 6.08
N ARG A 47 0.67 -7.15 7.07
CA ARG A 47 1.31 -5.85 6.84
C ARG A 47 2.65 -6.04 6.12
N PRO A 48 2.93 -5.31 5.02
CA PRO A 48 4.24 -5.36 4.39
C PRO A 48 5.28 -4.63 5.24
N VAL A 49 6.53 -5.02 5.07
CA VAL A 49 7.71 -4.32 5.55
C VAL A 49 7.91 -3.08 4.68
N ILE A 50 7.91 -1.91 5.32
CA ILE A 50 8.18 -0.64 4.64
C ILE A 50 9.69 -0.45 4.62
N LEU A 51 10.23 -0.24 3.42
CA LEU A 51 11.63 0.01 3.13
C LEU A 51 11.78 1.42 2.56
N ASP A 52 12.98 2.01 2.67
CA ASP A 52 13.28 3.35 2.15
C ASP A 52 12.93 3.51 0.66
N LYS A 53 13.05 2.43 -0.14
CA LYS A 53 12.66 2.43 -1.55
C LYS A 53 11.18 2.80 -1.72
N HIS A 54 10.29 2.23 -0.90
CA HIS A 54 8.85 2.44 -1.00
C HIS A 54 8.47 3.86 -0.59
N VAL A 55 9.13 4.39 0.44
CA VAL A 55 8.93 5.77 0.88
C VAL A 55 9.36 6.74 -0.23
N ASN A 56 10.54 6.53 -0.81
CA ASN A 56 11.04 7.38 -1.90
C ASN A 56 10.18 7.26 -3.17
N GLU A 57 9.65 6.08 -3.50
CA GLU A 57 8.71 5.87 -4.61
C GLU A 57 7.38 6.61 -4.36
N LEU A 58 6.79 6.50 -3.16
CA LEU A 58 5.59 7.25 -2.79
C LEU A 58 5.81 8.76 -2.83
N LEU A 59 6.93 9.27 -2.30
CA LEU A 59 7.23 10.70 -2.30
C LEU A 59 7.45 11.27 -3.70
N ARG A 60 8.01 10.48 -4.63
CA ARG A 60 8.34 10.96 -5.99
C ARG A 60 7.22 10.72 -7.01
N PHE A 61 6.53 9.59 -6.89
CA PHE A 61 5.59 9.11 -7.91
C PHE A 61 4.18 8.95 -7.37
N SER A 62 3.95 9.20 -6.07
CA SER A 62 2.68 8.90 -5.41
C SER A 62 2.25 7.44 -5.59
N HIS A 63 3.20 6.55 -5.85
CA HIS A 63 2.95 5.15 -6.20
C HIS A 63 4.09 4.26 -5.73
N THR A 64 3.76 3.12 -5.14
CA THR A 64 4.72 2.09 -4.73
C THR A 64 4.13 0.70 -4.92
N VAL A 65 4.99 -0.31 -5.02
CA VAL A 65 4.59 -1.69 -5.20
C VAL A 65 5.28 -2.58 -4.17
N PHE A 66 4.48 -3.29 -3.38
CA PHE A 66 4.95 -4.32 -2.47
C PHE A 66 4.86 -5.69 -3.13
N ARG A 67 5.97 -6.42 -3.13
CA ARG A 67 6.09 -7.79 -3.62
C ARG A 67 5.93 -8.77 -2.46
N PRO A 68 5.71 -10.07 -2.72
CA PRO A 68 5.62 -11.09 -1.69
C PRO A 68 6.81 -11.12 -0.74
N ASP A 69 8.00 -10.77 -1.23
CA ASP A 69 9.24 -10.66 -0.45
C ASP A 69 9.20 -9.54 0.61
N ASP A 70 8.40 -8.50 0.36
CA ASP A 70 8.18 -7.42 1.32
C ASP A 70 7.21 -7.86 2.44
N PHE A 71 6.69 -9.09 2.46
CA PHE A 71 5.82 -9.59 3.54
C PHE A 71 6.54 -10.68 4.35
N MET A 72 6.39 -10.62 5.68
CA MET A 72 6.93 -11.67 6.56
C MET A 72 6.17 -13.01 6.44
N GLU A 73 4.93 -12.97 6.00
CA GLU A 73 4.08 -14.15 5.79
C GLU A 73 3.92 -14.46 4.30
N GLN A 74 3.69 -15.73 3.99
CA GLN A 74 3.51 -16.15 2.61
C GLN A 74 2.17 -15.66 2.07
N VAL A 75 2.23 -14.74 1.12
CA VAL A 75 1.05 -14.17 0.46
C VAL A 75 0.70 -14.92 -0.82
N THR A 76 -0.58 -14.92 -1.20
CA THR A 76 -1.08 -15.67 -2.37
C THR A 76 -1.19 -14.82 -3.65
N PHE A 77 -0.72 -13.57 -3.62
CA PHE A 77 -0.76 -12.60 -4.71
C PHE A 77 0.65 -12.30 -5.26
N ASP A 78 0.74 -11.71 -6.46
CA ASP A 78 2.02 -11.38 -7.11
C ASP A 78 2.56 -10.02 -6.66
N ARG A 79 1.69 -9.04 -6.41
CA ARG A 79 2.05 -7.71 -5.92
C ARG A 79 0.84 -6.95 -5.37
N LEU A 80 1.10 -6.09 -4.40
CA LEU A 80 0.19 -5.09 -3.88
C LEU A 80 0.65 -3.71 -4.39
N GLU A 81 -0.14 -3.10 -5.26
CA GLU A 81 0.10 -1.77 -5.80
C GLU A 81 -0.61 -0.74 -4.92
N VAL A 82 0.11 0.29 -4.48
CA VAL A 82 -0.41 1.35 -3.63
C VAL A 82 -0.19 2.71 -4.29
N GLU A 83 -1.24 3.50 -4.38
CA GLU A 83 -1.24 4.79 -5.08
C GLU A 83 -1.92 5.86 -4.20
N LEU A 84 -1.32 7.05 -4.15
CA LEU A 84 -1.85 8.23 -3.48
C LEU A 84 -2.43 9.18 -4.53
N PHE A 85 -3.66 9.65 -4.31
CA PHE A 85 -4.33 10.62 -5.18
C PHE A 85 -5.29 11.56 -4.43
#